data_AF-A0A4Q2JBE9-F1
#
_entry.id   AF-A0A4Q2JBE9-F1
#
_cell.length_a   1.000
_cell.length_b   1.000
_cell.length_c   1.000
_cell.angle_alpha   90.00
_cell.angle_beta   90.00
_cell.angle_gamma   90.00
#
_symmetry.space_group_name_H-M   'P 1'
#
loop_
_entity.id
_entity.type
_entity.pdbx_description
1 polymer ?
#
loop_
_entity_poly.entity_id
_entity_poly.type
_entity_poly.pdbx_seq_one_letter_code
_entity_poly.pdbx_strand_id
1 'polypeptide(L)'
;AALARATDAPGGGWHWGPEAHHSKLPRGQRVQVGQVAPLEEILYGPAPAADGTANLVGALRKSMATTGYSDLKEFQRVEVVVAPYQSA
;
A
#
# COMPACT_ATOMS: atom_id res chain seq x y z
N ALA A 1 -0.08 0.83 -6.24
CA ALA A 1 -0.22 -0.57 -6.67
C ALA A 1 -0.81 -1.54 -5.62
N ALA A 2 -0.87 -1.21 -4.32
CA ALA A 2 -1.34 -2.15 -3.29
C ALA A 2 -2.70 -2.80 -3.61
N LEU A 3 -3.69 -2.00 -4.04
CA LEU A 3 -5.03 -2.50 -4.37
C LEU A 3 -5.09 -3.34 -5.66
N ALA A 4 -4.12 -3.21 -6.56
CA ALA A 4 -4.06 -4.03 -7.78
C ALA A 4 -3.69 -5.49 -7.49
N ARG A 5 -3.26 -5.78 -6.26
CA ARG A 5 -3.00 -7.13 -5.76
C ARG A 5 -4.27 -7.90 -5.41
N ALA A 6 -5.45 -7.27 -5.51
CA ALA A 6 -6.69 -7.93 -5.17
C ALA A 6 -7.05 -9.04 -6.19
N THR A 7 -7.55 -10.18 -5.72
CA THR A 7 -7.95 -11.30 -6.60
C THR A 7 -9.15 -10.98 -7.49
N ASP A 8 -9.99 -10.06 -7.01
CA ASP A 8 -11.16 -9.49 -7.67
C ASP A 8 -10.85 -8.21 -8.48
N ALA A 9 -9.60 -7.72 -8.47
CA ALA A 9 -9.20 -6.60 -9.31
C ALA A 9 -9.14 -7.03 -10.79
N PRO A 10 -9.71 -6.22 -11.71
CA PRO A 10 -9.78 -6.57 -13.13
C PRO A 10 -8.40 -6.63 -13.81
N GLY A 11 -7.38 -6.03 -13.19
CA GLY A 11 -6.00 -6.07 -13.68
C GLY A 11 -5.30 -7.42 -13.48
N GLY A 12 -5.86 -8.36 -12.73
CA GLY A 12 -5.30 -9.71 -12.58
C GLY A 12 -3.86 -9.73 -12.04
N GLY A 13 -3.52 -8.79 -11.15
CA GLY A 13 -2.15 -8.62 -10.62
C GLY A 13 -1.25 -7.69 -11.44
N TRP A 14 -1.75 -7.09 -12.52
CA TRP A 14 -1.08 -6.01 -13.23
C TRP A 14 -1.54 -4.64 -12.71
N HIS A 15 -0.62 -3.69 -12.65
CA HIS A 15 -0.90 -2.29 -12.34
C HIS A 15 -0.31 -1.37 -13.41
N TRP A 16 -1.04 -0.32 -13.78
CA TRP A 16 -0.59 0.74 -14.69
C TRP A 16 -1.30 2.04 -14.35
N GLY A 17 -0.64 3.17 -14.61
CA GLY A 17 -1.27 4.49 -14.61
C GLY A 17 -1.91 4.81 -15.97
N PRO A 18 -2.84 5.78 -16.04
CA PRO A 18 -3.46 6.20 -17.29
C PRO A 18 -2.45 6.66 -18.35
N GLU A 19 -1.31 7.20 -17.93
CA GLU A 19 -0.21 7.65 -18.77
C GLU A 19 0.52 6.52 -19.54
N ALA A 20 0.28 5.25 -19.17
CA ALA A 20 0.84 4.10 -19.86
C ALA A 20 0.21 3.83 -21.24
N HIS A 21 -1.00 4.34 -21.50
CA HIS A 21 -1.77 4.04 -22.72
C HIS A 21 -1.66 5.11 -23.82
N HIS A 22 -0.87 6.17 -23.60
CA HIS A 22 -0.78 7.26 -24.57
C HIS A 22 -0.04 6.83 -25.84
N SER A 23 -0.72 6.89 -26.99
CA SER A 23 -0.27 6.32 -28.27
C SER A 23 1.07 6.86 -28.81
N LYS A 24 1.39 8.12 -28.53
CA LYS A 24 2.61 8.79 -29.04
C LYS A 24 3.64 9.13 -27.97
N LEU A 25 3.27 8.99 -26.71
CA LEU A 25 4.06 9.48 -25.57
C LEU A 25 3.72 8.66 -24.32
N PRO A 26 3.93 7.34 -24.35
CA PRO A 26 3.74 6.51 -23.17
C PRO A 26 4.73 6.96 -22.09
N ARG A 27 4.21 7.37 -20.93
CA ARG A 27 5.02 7.82 -19.78
C ARG A 27 4.86 6.93 -18.55
N GLY A 28 4.11 5.85 -18.69
CA GLY A 28 3.89 4.86 -17.65
C GLY A 28 4.32 3.48 -18.11
N GLN A 29 4.58 2.61 -17.14
CA GLN A 29 4.84 1.21 -17.38
C GLN A 29 3.73 0.36 -16.77
N ARG A 30 3.41 -0.75 -17.44
CA ARG A 30 2.60 -1.80 -16.85
C ARG A 30 3.52 -2.69 -16.02
N VAL A 31 3.25 -2.78 -14.72
CA VAL A 31 4.08 -3.52 -13.77
C VAL A 31 3.31 -4.72 -13.21
N GLN A 32 3.98 -5.87 -13.12
CA GLN A 32 3.41 -7.05 -12.49
C GLN A 32 3.63 -6.97 -10.99
N VAL A 33 2.54 -6.89 -10.23
CA VAL A 33 2.58 -6.91 -8.77
C VAL A 33 2.11 -8.25 -8.21
N GLY A 34 1.39 -9.05 -8.99
CA GLY A 34 0.82 -10.33 -8.54
C GLY A 34 -0.45 -10.14 -7.73
N GLN A 35 -1.08 -11.23 -7.31
CA GLN A 35 -2.29 -11.23 -6.49
C GLN A 35 -2.01 -11.79 -5.10
N VAL A 36 -2.75 -11.31 -4.10
CA VAL A 36 -2.57 -11.66 -2.69
C VAL A 36 -3.84 -12.25 -2.09
N ALA A 37 -4.94 -11.48 -2.10
CA ALA A 37 -6.20 -11.83 -1.45
C ALA A 37 -7.36 -11.02 -2.06
N PRO A 38 -8.64 -11.29 -1.74
CA PRO A 38 -9.75 -10.39 -2.10
C PRO A 38 -9.54 -8.96 -1.57
N LEU A 39 -10.19 -7.97 -2.19
CA LEU A 39 -10.02 -6.56 -1.80
C LEU A 39 -10.37 -6.31 -0.32
N GLU A 40 -11.39 -7.00 0.18
CA GLU A 40 -11.80 -6.92 1.59
C GLU A 40 -10.67 -7.31 2.54
N GLU A 41 -9.97 -8.42 2.29
CA GLU A 41 -8.83 -8.87 3.09
C GLU A 41 -7.62 -7.96 2.94
N ILE A 42 -7.39 -7.41 1.73
CA ILE A 42 -6.32 -6.42 1.53
C ILE A 42 -6.55 -5.18 2.41
N LEU A 43 -7.80 -4.71 2.53
CA LEU A 43 -8.11 -3.54 3.33
C LEU A 43 -8.21 -3.85 4.82
N TYR A 44 -8.95 -4.89 5.20
CA TYR A 44 -9.40 -5.13 6.58
C TYR A 44 -8.84 -6.41 7.23
N GLY A 45 -8.15 -7.23 6.44
CA GLY A 45 -7.61 -8.52 6.88
C GLY A 45 -8.63 -9.65 6.90
N PRO A 46 -8.21 -10.85 7.35
CA PRO A 46 -6.88 -11.16 7.89
C PRO A 46 -5.77 -11.04 6.84
N ALA A 47 -4.54 -10.76 7.27
CA ALA A 47 -3.39 -10.76 6.37
C ALA A 47 -2.85 -12.20 6.22
N PRO A 48 -2.72 -12.74 5.00
CA PRO A 48 -2.20 -14.09 4.79
C PRO A 48 -0.68 -14.20 4.99
N ALA A 49 0.04 -13.06 4.96
CA ALA A 49 1.48 -12.97 5.13
C ALA A 49 1.90 -11.70 5.89
N ALA A 50 3.13 -11.67 6.41
CA ALA A 50 3.68 -10.56 7.19
C ALA A 50 4.39 -9.48 6.34
N ASP A 51 4.23 -9.49 5.02
CA ASP A 51 4.91 -8.58 4.08
C ASP A 51 4.23 -7.20 3.92
N GLY A 52 3.15 -6.95 4.67
CA GLY A 52 2.42 -5.69 4.67
C GLY A 52 1.57 -5.45 3.42
N THR A 53 1.31 -6.48 2.61
CA THR A 53 0.51 -6.35 1.38
C THR A 53 -1.00 -6.49 1.59
N ALA A 54 -1.44 -6.87 2.80
CA ALA A 54 -2.84 -7.01 3.19
C ALA A 54 -3.09 -6.45 4.60
N ASN A 55 -4.36 -6.34 4.99
CA ASN A 55 -4.82 -5.71 6.22
C ASN A 55 -4.26 -4.28 6.43
N LEU A 56 -4.35 -3.43 5.40
CA LEU A 56 -3.82 -2.07 5.41
C LEU A 56 -4.43 -1.21 6.54
N VAL A 57 -5.72 -1.38 6.83
CA VAL A 57 -6.43 -0.65 7.89
C VAL A 57 -5.99 -1.14 9.26
N GLY A 58 -5.81 -2.45 9.45
CA GLY A 58 -5.27 -3.00 10.68
C GLY A 58 -3.83 -2.55 10.94
N ALA A 59 -3.00 -2.51 9.89
CA ALA A 59 -1.64 -1.98 9.96
C ALA A 59 -1.64 -0.50 10.39
N LEU A 60 -2.47 0.35 9.77
CA LEU A 60 -2.62 1.75 10.14
C LEU A 60 -3.07 1.92 11.60
N ARG A 61 -4.11 1.19 12.04
CA ARG A 61 -4.59 1.22 13.44
C ARG A 61 -3.49 0.78 14.41
N LYS A 62 -2.73 -0.26 14.06
CA LYS A 62 -1.61 -0.74 14.87
C LYS A 62 -0.52 0.32 14.98
N SER A 63 -0.12 0.94 13.87
CA SER A 63 0.85 2.03 13.85
C SER A 63 0.42 3.18 14.74
N MET A 64 -0.81 3.68 14.56
CA MET A 64 -1.38 4.75 15.39
C MET A 64 -1.33 4.39 16.88
N ALA A 65 -1.80 3.20 17.26
CA ALA A 65 -1.79 2.72 18.64
C ALA A 65 -0.37 2.63 19.23
N THR A 66 0.61 2.13 18.47
CA THR A 66 2.00 2.02 18.94
C THR A 66 2.69 3.37 19.12
N THR A 67 2.23 4.40 18.40
CA THR A 67 2.74 5.76 18.48
C THR A 67 1.91 6.67 19.39
N GLY A 68 0.87 6.15 20.05
CA GLY A 68 0.06 6.91 21.01
C GLY A 68 -1.05 7.78 20.41
N TYR A 69 -1.48 7.50 19.19
CA TYR A 69 -2.54 8.27 18.49
C TYR A 69 -3.82 7.45 18.31
N SER A 70 -4.96 8.12 18.40
CA SER A 70 -6.30 7.54 18.18
C SER A 70 -7.05 8.18 17.01
N ASP A 71 -6.57 9.31 16.49
CA ASP A 71 -7.15 10.06 15.38
C ASP A 71 -6.13 10.31 14.26
N LEU A 72 -6.61 10.31 13.01
CA LEU A 72 -5.76 10.46 11.83
C LEU A 72 -5.16 11.86 11.70
N LYS A 73 -5.88 12.90 12.13
CA LYS A 73 -5.37 14.26 12.06
C LYS A 73 -4.25 14.46 13.07
N GLU A 74 -4.41 13.94 14.27
CA GLU A 74 -3.36 13.95 15.29
C GLU A 74 -2.15 13.10 14.87
N PHE A 75 -2.37 11.93 14.25
CA PHE A 75 -1.30 11.05 13.77
C PHE A 75 -0.38 11.71 12.72
N GLN A 76 -0.85 12.72 11.98
CA GLN A 76 0.00 13.50 11.06
C GLN A 76 1.14 14.28 11.78
N ARG A 77 1.09 14.39 13.12
CA ARG A 77 2.12 15.04 13.95
C ARG A 77 3.12 14.06 14.57
N VAL A 78 3.04 12.77 14.24
CA VAL A 78 3.97 11.76 14.77
C VAL A 78 5.42 12.14 14.44
N GLU A 79 6.33 11.88 15.38
CA GLU A 79 7.76 12.04 15.14
C GLU A 79 8.23 11.04 14.07
N VAL A 80 9.10 11.50 13.17
CA VAL A 80 9.65 10.69 12.08
C VAL A 80 11.16 10.68 12.18
N VAL A 81 11.75 9.52 11.95
CA VAL A 81 13.19 9.32 11.88
C VAL A 81 13.59 9.02 10.44
N VAL A 82 14.68 9.62 9.96
CA VAL A 82 15.24 9.34 8.63
C VAL A 82 16.28 8.22 8.74
N ALA A 83 16.07 7.14 7.99
CA ALA A 83 16.99 6.01 7.90
C ALA A 83 17.53 5.87 6.44
N PRO A 84 18.81 5.53 6.24
CA PRO A 84 19.82 5.27 7.27
C PRO A 84 20.20 6.56 8.03
N TYR A 85 20.53 6.43 9.31
CA TYR A 85 21.11 7.53 10.07
C TYR A 85 22.40 7.94 9.36
N GLN A 86 22.51 9.20 8.93
CA GLN A 86 23.79 9.72 8.49
C GLN A 86 24.75 9.57 9.67
N SER A 87 25.70 8.66 9.55
CA SER A 87 26.83 8.60 10.47
C SER A 87 27.63 9.88 10.21
N ALA A 88 27.66 10.78 11.20
CA ALA A 88 28.56 11.93 11.19
C ALA A 88 30.02 11.47 11.22
#